data_AF-A0AAD9Q8P5-F1
#
_entry.id   AF-A0AAD9Q8P5-F1
#
_cell.length_a   1.000
_cell.length_b   1.000
_cell.length_c   1.000
_cell.angle_alpha   90.00
_cell.angle_beta   90.00
_cell.angle_gamma   90.00
#
_symmetry.space_group_name_H-M   'P 1'
#
loop_
_entity.id
_entity.type
_entity.pdbx_description
1 polymer ?
#
loop_
_entity_poly.entity_id
_entity_poly.type
_entity_poly.pdbx_seq_one_letter_code
_entity_poly.pdbx_strand_id
1 'polypeptide(L)'
;MMLFEALKESLAQAQALDYLDFHPEGGERSVSLLGLKAEHIISHKKSLYQGIIPELESRLKSKCETVANFYKPEKQNDSQLLFAKATQLPALLENEKQTVLMQSLRTLESLIADHKLQSQVKHDRVTVEWLTAKCDAMCLKVRVLQNQMIKDTYTPEAVAALKRIKAYLKDAEEQSAAELHRLSQMLIAYESVGMGFDALVQQYAALMAEIDNKKWALSELRQTQDDDLGDLWNQR
;
A
#
# COMPACT_ATOMS: atom_id res chain seq x y z
N MET A 1 14.56 -12.32 -0.98
CA MET A 1 14.10 -10.93 -0.82
C MET A 1 14.49 -10.07 -2.03
N MET A 2 15.77 -10.03 -2.46
CA MET A 2 16.20 -9.22 -3.61
C MET A 2 15.55 -9.58 -4.97
N LEU A 3 15.31 -10.87 -5.23
CA LEU A 3 14.68 -11.30 -6.49
C LEU A 3 13.22 -10.86 -6.62
N PHE A 4 12.49 -10.77 -5.50
CA PHE A 4 11.10 -10.34 -5.50
C PHE A 4 10.99 -8.84 -5.78
N GLU A 5 11.89 -8.04 -5.20
CA GLU A 5 11.90 -6.59 -5.44
C GLU A 5 12.36 -6.27 -6.87
N ALA A 6 13.35 -6.99 -7.40
CA ALA A 6 13.79 -6.85 -8.80
C ALA A 6 12.70 -7.24 -9.82
N LEU A 7 11.92 -8.29 -9.53
CA LEU A 7 10.77 -8.68 -10.35
C LEU A 7 9.66 -7.60 -10.31
N LYS A 8 9.46 -6.98 -9.16
CA LYS A 8 8.47 -5.92 -8.95
C LYS A 8 8.86 -4.62 -9.66
N GLU A 9 10.14 -4.26 -9.62
CA GLU A 9 10.68 -3.10 -10.34
C GLU A 9 10.64 -3.31 -11.85
N SER A 10 11.06 -4.47 -12.36
CA SER A 10 11.00 -4.77 -13.80
C SER A 10 9.56 -4.85 -14.32
N LEU A 11 8.62 -5.36 -13.53
CA LEU A 11 7.19 -5.35 -13.88
C LEU A 11 6.62 -3.94 -13.90
N ALA A 12 7.01 -3.08 -12.94
CA ALA A 12 6.59 -1.68 -12.91
C ALA A 12 7.16 -0.90 -14.11
N GLN A 13 8.41 -1.16 -14.50
CA GLN A 13 9.06 -0.54 -15.67
C GLN A 13 8.44 -1.02 -16.99
N ALA A 14 8.14 -2.32 -17.12
CA ALA A 14 7.45 -2.86 -18.29
C ALA A 14 6.02 -2.30 -18.41
N GLN A 15 5.30 -2.18 -17.28
CA GLN A 15 3.98 -1.54 -17.27
C GLN A 15 4.06 -0.04 -17.61
N ALA A 16 5.09 0.68 -17.15
CA ALA A 16 5.35 2.08 -17.50
C ALA A 16 5.54 2.29 -19.01
N LEU A 17 6.17 1.33 -19.71
CA LEU A 17 6.26 1.36 -21.17
C LEU A 17 4.89 1.18 -21.85
N ASP A 18 4.05 0.26 -21.37
CA ASP A 18 2.68 0.08 -21.89
C ASP A 18 1.80 1.32 -21.63
N TYR A 19 2.09 2.11 -20.60
CA TYR A 19 1.38 3.38 -20.32
C TYR A 19 1.75 4.50 -21.31
N LEU A 20 2.87 4.40 -22.04
CA LEU A 20 3.24 5.34 -23.10
C LEU A 20 2.57 4.99 -24.45
N ASP A 21 2.09 3.76 -24.62
CA ASP A 21 1.31 3.31 -25.78
C ASP A 21 -0.19 3.27 -25.43
N PHE A 22 -0.80 4.43 -25.23
CA PHE A 22 -2.23 4.54 -25.00
C PHE A 22 -3.03 4.35 -26.30
N HIS A 23 -3.61 3.16 -26.49
CA HIS A 23 -4.58 2.85 -27.54
C HIS A 23 -5.90 2.38 -26.90
N PRO A 24 -6.92 3.26 -26.79
CA PRO A 24 -8.21 2.91 -26.19
C PRO A 24 -9.05 1.94 -27.06
N GLU A 25 -8.64 1.72 -28.31
CA GLU A 25 -9.15 0.68 -29.19
C GLU A 25 -7.89 -0.03 -29.74
N GLY A 26 -7.77 -1.34 -29.51
CA GLY A 26 -6.64 -2.12 -29.99
C GLY A 26 -6.58 -2.12 -31.53
N GLY A 27 -5.92 -1.14 -32.12
CA GLY A 27 -5.83 -0.97 -33.56
C GLY A 27 -5.17 0.35 -33.96
N GLU A 28 -3.99 0.23 -34.56
CA GLU A 28 -3.26 1.21 -35.35
C GLU A 28 -2.69 2.47 -34.64
N ARG A 29 -1.37 2.64 -34.83
CA ARG A 29 -0.52 3.78 -34.45
C ARG A 29 -0.95 5.10 -35.11
N SER A 30 -2.11 5.65 -34.73
CA SER A 30 -2.44 7.04 -35.06
C SER A 30 -2.55 7.86 -33.78
N VAL A 31 -1.47 8.58 -33.48
CA VAL A 31 -1.38 9.51 -32.34
C VAL A 31 -2.50 10.54 -32.50
N SER A 32 -3.57 10.41 -31.70
CA SER A 32 -4.70 11.32 -31.71
C SER A 32 -4.37 12.50 -30.80
N LEU A 33 -4.05 13.66 -31.37
CA LEU A 33 -3.92 14.90 -30.60
C LEU A 33 -5.27 15.17 -29.93
N LEU A 34 -5.37 14.93 -28.62
CA LEU A 34 -6.57 15.16 -27.79
C LEU A 34 -7.79 14.27 -28.10
N GLY A 35 -7.59 13.03 -28.54
CA GLY A 35 -8.69 12.06 -28.69
C GLY A 35 -9.66 12.31 -29.85
N LEU A 36 -9.42 13.32 -30.68
CA LEU A 36 -10.18 13.58 -31.90
C LEU A 36 -9.59 12.83 -33.09
N LYS A 37 -10.28 11.78 -33.54
CA LYS A 37 -10.00 11.12 -34.83
C LYS A 37 -10.34 12.06 -36.00
N ALA A 38 -9.56 12.02 -37.07
CA ALA A 38 -9.76 12.83 -38.28
C ALA A 38 -11.19 12.71 -38.85
N GLU A 39 -11.81 11.56 -38.65
CA GLU A 39 -13.16 11.17 -39.05
C GLU A 39 -14.24 12.07 -38.42
N HIS A 40 -14.10 12.40 -37.14
CA HIS A 40 -15.04 13.26 -36.41
C HIS A 40 -14.98 14.72 -36.92
N ILE A 41 -13.78 15.20 -37.28
CA ILE A 41 -13.58 16.53 -37.85
C ILE A 41 -14.19 16.62 -39.26
N ILE A 42 -14.09 15.56 -40.06
CA ILE A 42 -14.63 15.53 -41.43
C ILE A 42 -16.17 15.49 -41.42
N SER A 43 -16.77 14.72 -40.52
CA SER A 43 -18.23 14.65 -40.37
C SER A 43 -18.82 15.99 -39.90
N HIS A 44 -18.19 16.64 -38.92
CA HIS A 44 -18.59 17.97 -38.45
C HIS A 44 -18.38 19.04 -39.51
N LYS A 45 -17.33 18.97 -40.33
CA LYS A 45 -17.14 19.88 -41.48
C LYS A 45 -18.34 19.86 -42.41
N LYS A 46 -18.84 18.68 -42.82
CA LYS A 46 -19.99 18.58 -43.74
C LYS A 46 -21.26 19.22 -43.17
N SER A 47 -21.57 18.98 -41.89
CA SER A 47 -22.74 19.59 -41.25
C SER A 47 -22.58 21.10 -41.06
N LEU A 48 -21.36 21.58 -40.74
CA LEU A 48 -21.06 23.01 -40.68
C LEU A 48 -21.28 23.68 -42.04
N TYR A 49 -20.76 23.09 -43.13
CA TYR A 49 -20.91 23.66 -44.48
C TYR A 49 -22.37 23.72 -44.93
N GLN A 50 -23.21 22.74 -44.57
CA GLN A 50 -24.63 22.75 -44.93
C GLN A 50 -25.44 23.87 -44.24
N GLY A 51 -25.06 24.29 -43.03
CA GLY A 51 -25.75 25.38 -42.31
C GLY A 51 -25.15 26.77 -42.54
N ILE A 52 -23.82 26.86 -42.62
CA ILE A 52 -23.10 28.13 -42.76
C ILE A 52 -23.23 28.71 -44.18
N ILE A 53 -23.30 27.88 -45.22
CA ILE A 53 -23.39 28.37 -46.61
C ILE A 53 -24.69 29.18 -46.84
N PRO A 54 -25.89 28.68 -46.49
CA PRO A 54 -27.13 29.46 -46.63
C PRO A 54 -27.13 30.74 -45.79
N GLU A 55 -26.57 30.70 -44.57
CA GLU A 55 -26.50 31.86 -43.68
C GLU A 55 -25.54 32.93 -44.22
N LEU A 56 -24.40 32.51 -44.78
CA LEU A 56 -23.46 33.39 -45.49
C LEU A 56 -24.10 34.00 -46.73
N GLU A 57 -24.83 33.21 -47.54
CA GLU A 57 -25.53 33.72 -48.72
C GLU A 57 -26.61 34.74 -48.35
N SER A 58 -27.40 34.48 -47.31
CA SER A 58 -28.41 35.42 -46.80
C SER A 58 -27.78 36.71 -46.28
N ARG A 59 -26.69 36.62 -45.51
CA ARG A 59 -25.95 37.79 -45.02
C ARG A 59 -25.30 38.57 -46.16
N LEU A 60 -24.73 37.89 -47.15
CA LEU A 60 -24.13 38.52 -48.32
C LEU A 60 -25.20 39.24 -49.14
N LYS A 61 -26.37 38.62 -49.33
CA LYS A 61 -27.52 39.23 -50.02
C LYS A 61 -28.04 40.47 -49.30
N SER A 62 -28.20 40.43 -47.98
CA SER A 62 -28.59 41.59 -47.18
C SER A 62 -27.55 42.73 -47.24
N LYS A 63 -26.24 42.40 -47.21
CA LYS A 63 -25.16 43.37 -47.39
C LYS A 63 -25.16 43.97 -48.80
N CYS A 64 -25.33 43.16 -49.84
CA CYS A 64 -25.46 43.62 -51.22
C CYS A 64 -26.71 44.49 -51.42
N GLU A 65 -27.84 44.17 -50.78
CA GLU A 65 -29.05 45.00 -50.78
C GLU A 65 -28.82 46.33 -50.05
N THR A 66 -28.09 46.33 -48.94
CA THR A 66 -27.75 47.55 -48.20
C THR A 66 -26.83 48.46 -49.02
N VAL A 67 -25.81 47.89 -49.67
CA VAL A 67 -24.91 48.62 -50.58
C VAL A 67 -25.68 49.12 -51.81
N ALA A 68 -26.55 48.31 -52.39
CA ALA A 68 -27.38 48.70 -53.53
C ALA A 68 -28.38 49.81 -53.15
N ASN A 69 -28.95 49.77 -51.94
CA ASN A 69 -29.82 50.83 -51.42
C ASN A 69 -29.04 52.11 -51.08
N PHE A 70 -27.77 51.98 -50.68
CA PHE A 70 -26.88 53.13 -50.48
C PHE A 70 -26.51 53.82 -51.81
N TYR A 71 -26.43 53.04 -52.89
CA TYR A 71 -26.07 53.51 -54.23
C TYR A 71 -27.25 53.80 -55.15
N LYS A 72 -28.49 53.47 -54.76
CA LYS A 72 -29.70 53.87 -55.51
C LYS A 72 -29.80 55.38 -55.48
N PRO A 73 -29.60 56.08 -56.61
CA PRO A 73 -29.75 57.53 -56.65
C PRO A 73 -31.25 57.82 -56.72
N GLU A 74 -31.91 57.90 -55.58
CA GLU A 74 -33.18 58.60 -55.51
C GLU A 74 -32.87 60.08 -55.74
N LYS A 75 -33.05 60.51 -56.99
CA LYS A 75 -33.05 61.88 -57.52
C LYS A 75 -32.86 63.00 -56.47
N GLN A 76 -31.63 63.21 -55.98
CA GLN A 76 -31.21 64.48 -55.38
C GLN A 76 -29.70 64.64 -55.51
N ASN A 77 -29.31 65.60 -56.36
CA ASN A 77 -27.93 65.92 -56.71
C ASN A 77 -27.30 66.80 -55.61
N ASP A 78 -26.91 66.22 -54.49
CA ASP A 78 -26.01 66.87 -53.52
C ASP A 78 -24.73 66.04 -53.39
N SER A 79 -23.77 66.32 -54.28
CA SER A 79 -22.43 65.72 -54.29
C SER A 79 -21.70 65.84 -52.94
N GLN A 80 -22.09 66.80 -52.10
CA GLN A 80 -21.56 67.00 -50.75
C GLN A 80 -22.09 65.96 -49.74
N LEU A 81 -23.35 65.51 -49.86
CA LEU A 81 -23.93 64.46 -49.01
C LEU A 81 -23.43 63.06 -49.39
N LEU A 82 -23.20 62.83 -50.70
CA LEU A 82 -22.57 61.61 -51.20
C LEU A 82 -21.11 61.49 -50.71
N PHE A 83 -20.35 62.59 -50.73
CA PHE A 83 -18.97 62.61 -50.23
C PHE A 83 -18.89 62.39 -48.72
N ALA A 84 -19.76 63.03 -47.93
CA ALA A 84 -19.85 62.85 -46.48
C ALA A 84 -20.25 61.41 -46.08
N LYS A 85 -21.19 60.81 -46.82
CA LYS A 85 -21.56 59.40 -46.66
C LYS A 85 -20.44 58.44 -47.05
N ALA A 86 -19.71 58.74 -48.13
CA ALA A 86 -18.56 57.94 -48.58
C ALA A 86 -17.39 58.00 -47.58
N THR A 87 -17.21 59.13 -46.87
CA THR A 87 -16.18 59.25 -45.82
C THR A 87 -16.54 58.53 -44.51
N GLN A 88 -17.83 58.26 -44.24
CA GLN A 88 -18.26 57.46 -43.07
C GLN A 88 -18.23 55.94 -43.30
N LEU A 89 -18.25 55.49 -44.55
CA LEU A 89 -18.25 54.07 -44.92
C LEU A 89 -17.08 53.25 -44.35
N PRO A 90 -15.83 53.75 -44.33
CA PRO A 90 -14.70 53.04 -43.74
C PRO A 90 -14.86 52.80 -42.23
N ALA A 91 -15.43 53.76 -41.51
CA ALA A 91 -15.63 53.65 -40.07
C ALA A 91 -16.73 52.63 -39.71
N LEU A 92 -17.83 52.60 -40.48
CA LEU A 92 -18.89 51.60 -40.33
C LEU A 92 -18.39 50.19 -40.69
N LEU A 93 -17.60 50.07 -41.75
CA LEU A 93 -17.03 48.79 -42.17
C LEU A 93 -16.05 48.23 -41.13
N GLU A 94 -15.23 49.08 -40.53
CA GLU A 94 -14.29 48.66 -39.49
C GLU A 94 -15.01 48.27 -38.18
N ASN A 95 -16.09 48.98 -37.82
CA ASN A 95 -16.93 48.63 -36.68
C ASN A 95 -17.62 47.26 -36.88
N GLU A 96 -18.21 47.05 -38.06
CA GLU A 96 -18.82 45.77 -38.45
C GLU A 96 -17.80 44.62 -38.43
N LYS A 97 -16.58 44.86 -38.96
CA LYS A 97 -15.50 43.87 -38.93
C LYS A 97 -15.14 43.48 -37.50
N GLN A 98 -15.04 44.46 -36.60
CA GLN A 98 -14.72 44.21 -35.20
C GLN A 98 -15.83 43.42 -34.49
N THR A 99 -17.10 43.71 -34.77
CA THR A 99 -18.23 42.94 -34.22
C THR A 99 -18.26 41.51 -34.72
N VAL A 100 -18.00 41.27 -36.01
CA VAL A 100 -17.97 39.90 -36.57
C VAL A 100 -16.79 39.12 -35.99
N LEU A 101 -15.62 39.76 -35.84
CA LEU A 101 -14.46 39.13 -35.22
C LEU A 101 -14.76 38.73 -33.77
N MET A 102 -15.34 39.63 -32.97
CA MET A 102 -15.74 39.33 -31.59
C MET A 102 -16.77 38.21 -31.50
N GLN A 103 -17.76 38.18 -32.39
CA GLN A 103 -18.76 37.10 -32.43
C GLN A 103 -18.09 35.76 -32.77
N SER A 104 -17.20 35.74 -33.77
CA SER A 104 -16.48 34.52 -34.13
C SER A 104 -15.57 34.01 -33.00
N LEU A 105 -14.94 34.92 -32.25
CA LEU A 105 -14.08 34.60 -31.12
C LEU A 105 -14.88 34.02 -29.96
N ARG A 106 -16.04 34.62 -29.63
CA ARG A 106 -16.97 34.08 -28.61
C ARG A 106 -17.51 32.71 -28.98
N THR A 107 -17.87 32.50 -30.25
CA THR A 107 -18.34 31.18 -30.71
C THR A 107 -17.23 30.15 -30.56
N LEU A 108 -15.99 30.51 -30.93
CA LEU A 108 -14.82 29.63 -30.77
C LEU A 108 -14.54 29.33 -29.30
N GLU A 109 -14.64 30.32 -28.40
CA GLU A 109 -14.48 30.16 -26.95
C GLU A 109 -15.54 29.21 -26.38
N SER A 110 -16.82 29.37 -26.74
CA SER A 110 -17.88 28.45 -26.28
C SER A 110 -17.67 27.03 -26.82
N LEU A 111 -17.24 26.91 -28.09
CA LEU A 111 -17.00 25.61 -28.70
C LEU A 111 -15.82 24.89 -28.04
N ILE A 112 -14.73 25.63 -27.75
CA ILE A 112 -13.58 25.11 -27.03
C ILE A 112 -13.97 24.72 -25.61
N ALA A 113 -14.70 25.57 -24.89
CA ALA A 113 -15.14 25.27 -23.53
C ALA A 113 -16.01 24.02 -23.51
N ASP A 114 -17.09 23.98 -24.31
CA ASP A 114 -18.02 22.87 -24.32
C ASP A 114 -17.37 21.58 -24.82
N HIS A 115 -16.63 21.61 -25.93
CA HIS A 115 -16.09 20.39 -26.53
C HIS A 115 -14.82 19.91 -25.85
N LYS A 116 -13.90 20.81 -25.43
CA LYS A 116 -12.72 20.34 -24.70
C LYS A 116 -13.10 19.85 -23.31
N LEU A 117 -13.87 20.61 -22.53
CA LEU A 117 -14.20 20.16 -21.17
C LEU A 117 -15.07 18.91 -21.18
N GLN A 118 -16.13 18.85 -21.99
CA GLN A 118 -17.01 17.68 -21.96
C GLN A 118 -16.41 16.45 -22.62
N SER A 119 -15.72 16.59 -23.76
CA SER A 119 -15.09 15.43 -24.41
C SER A 119 -13.94 14.89 -23.56
N GLN A 120 -13.14 15.78 -22.95
CA GLN A 120 -12.05 15.38 -22.06
C GLN A 120 -12.58 14.66 -20.82
N VAL A 121 -13.59 15.20 -20.15
CA VAL A 121 -14.20 14.54 -18.97
C VAL A 121 -14.76 13.15 -19.31
N LYS A 122 -15.35 12.97 -20.51
CA LYS A 122 -15.81 11.66 -20.97
C LYS A 122 -14.64 10.68 -21.18
N HIS A 123 -13.56 11.13 -21.82
CA HIS A 123 -12.36 10.30 -22.02
C HIS A 123 -11.69 9.96 -20.70
N ASP A 124 -11.55 10.92 -19.80
CA ASP A 124 -10.97 10.73 -18.48
C ASP A 124 -11.81 9.72 -17.69
N ARG A 125 -13.15 9.80 -17.76
CA ARG A 125 -14.03 8.85 -17.08
C ARG A 125 -13.81 7.41 -17.57
N VAL A 126 -13.81 7.19 -18.88
CA VAL A 126 -13.59 5.85 -19.46
C VAL A 126 -12.19 5.34 -19.11
N THR A 127 -11.18 6.22 -19.13
CA THR A 127 -9.80 5.88 -18.76
C THR A 127 -9.70 5.46 -17.30
N VAL A 128 -10.36 6.19 -16.39
CA VAL A 128 -10.41 5.85 -14.96
C VAL A 128 -11.15 4.53 -14.74
N GLU A 129 -12.29 4.31 -15.39
CA GLU A 129 -13.04 3.05 -15.31
C GLU A 129 -12.18 1.86 -15.79
N TRP A 130 -11.49 2.00 -16.93
CA TRP A 130 -10.59 0.96 -17.45
C TRP A 130 -9.41 0.69 -16.52
N LEU A 131 -8.75 1.73 -16.01
CA LEU A 131 -7.64 1.59 -15.06
C LEU A 131 -8.10 0.91 -13.78
N THR A 132 -9.27 1.27 -13.27
CA THR A 132 -9.85 0.67 -12.06
C THR A 132 -10.10 -0.82 -12.29
N ALA A 133 -10.77 -1.19 -13.38
CA ALA A 133 -11.00 -2.59 -13.74
C ALA A 133 -9.70 -3.38 -13.92
N LYS A 134 -8.65 -2.75 -14.49
CA LYS A 134 -7.33 -3.36 -14.63
C LYS A 134 -6.64 -3.57 -13.27
N CYS A 135 -6.75 -2.62 -12.36
CA CYS A 135 -6.28 -2.76 -10.98
C CYS A 135 -7.00 -3.89 -10.24
N ASP A 136 -8.32 -3.99 -10.38
CA ASP A 136 -9.11 -5.07 -9.78
C ASP A 136 -8.66 -6.44 -10.31
N ALA A 137 -8.48 -6.55 -11.63
CA ALA A 137 -7.96 -7.77 -12.25
C ALA A 137 -6.56 -8.13 -11.75
N MET A 138 -5.68 -7.14 -11.55
CA MET A 138 -4.34 -7.38 -11.01
C MET A 138 -4.40 -7.85 -9.55
N CYS A 139 -5.25 -7.25 -8.72
CA CYS A 139 -5.46 -7.66 -7.33
C CYS A 139 -5.96 -9.11 -7.26
N LEU A 140 -6.88 -9.50 -8.15
CA LEU A 140 -7.34 -10.88 -8.26
C LEU A 140 -6.22 -11.83 -8.68
N LYS A 141 -5.38 -11.47 -9.66
CA LYS A 141 -4.21 -12.27 -10.06
C LYS A 141 -3.23 -12.49 -8.91
N VAL A 142 -2.91 -11.43 -8.16
CA VAL A 142 -2.05 -11.52 -6.97
C VAL A 142 -2.64 -12.49 -5.95
N ARG A 143 -3.95 -12.41 -5.70
CA ARG A 143 -4.64 -13.33 -4.78
C ARG A 143 -4.58 -14.78 -5.26
N VAL A 144 -4.73 -15.04 -6.56
CA VAL A 144 -4.60 -16.39 -7.13
C VAL A 144 -3.19 -16.94 -6.91
N LEU A 145 -2.15 -16.14 -7.20
CA LEU A 145 -0.76 -16.53 -6.97
C LEU A 145 -0.47 -16.81 -5.50
N GLN A 146 -0.99 -16.00 -4.58
CA GLN A 146 -0.87 -16.24 -3.14
C GLN A 146 -1.49 -17.58 -2.75
N ASN A 147 -2.69 -17.89 -3.25
CA ASN A 147 -3.35 -19.17 -2.98
C ASN A 147 -2.58 -20.35 -3.57
N GLN A 148 -1.98 -20.18 -4.75
CA GLN A 148 -1.14 -21.20 -5.36
C GLN A 148 0.09 -21.49 -4.50
N MET A 149 0.79 -20.45 -4.06
CA MET A 149 1.94 -20.58 -3.16
C MET A 149 1.58 -21.29 -1.85
N ILE A 150 0.41 -20.99 -1.27
CA ILE A 150 -0.08 -21.69 -0.06
C ILE A 150 -0.32 -23.17 -0.35
N LYS A 151 -0.93 -23.52 -1.47
CA LYS A 151 -1.13 -24.92 -1.88
C LYS A 151 0.19 -25.66 -2.09
N ASP A 152 1.15 -25.01 -2.74
CA ASP A 152 2.47 -25.59 -3.02
C ASP A 152 3.31 -25.74 -1.74
N THR A 153 3.15 -24.82 -0.77
CA THR A 153 3.87 -24.87 0.52
C THR A 153 3.27 -25.89 1.47
N TYR A 154 1.94 -25.97 1.54
CA TYR A 154 1.21 -26.85 2.44
C TYR A 154 0.61 -28.04 1.67
N THR A 155 1.48 -28.87 1.11
CA THR A 155 1.02 -30.11 0.48
C THR A 155 0.42 -31.05 1.54
N PRO A 156 -0.53 -31.92 1.17
CA PRO A 156 -1.13 -32.89 2.10
C PRO A 156 -0.07 -33.75 2.81
N GLU A 157 1.01 -34.10 2.11
CA GLU A 157 2.13 -34.86 2.62
C GLU A 157 2.93 -34.04 3.64
N ALA A 158 3.25 -32.78 3.34
CA ALA A 158 3.96 -31.89 4.26
C ALA A 158 3.14 -31.64 5.53
N VAL A 159 1.84 -31.41 5.39
CA VAL A 159 0.92 -31.24 6.53
C VAL A 159 0.82 -32.52 7.36
N ALA A 160 0.75 -33.70 6.73
CA ALA A 160 0.74 -34.98 7.43
C ALA A 160 2.06 -35.23 8.19
N ALA A 161 3.20 -34.92 7.57
CA ALA A 161 4.51 -35.01 8.21
C ALA A 161 4.62 -34.06 9.42
N LEU A 162 4.23 -32.79 9.25
CA LEU A 162 4.20 -31.80 10.33
C LEU A 162 3.29 -32.23 11.49
N LYS A 163 2.12 -32.83 11.20
CA LYS A 163 1.22 -33.39 12.22
C LYS A 163 1.89 -34.52 13.00
N ARG A 164 2.61 -35.42 12.33
CA ARG A 164 3.35 -36.51 12.99
C ARG A 164 4.48 -35.97 13.87
N ILE A 165 5.26 -35.03 13.38
CA ILE A 165 6.34 -34.39 14.14
C ILE A 165 5.75 -33.69 15.38
N LYS A 166 4.66 -32.95 15.22
CA LYS A 166 3.97 -32.31 16.34
C LYS A 166 3.49 -33.30 17.39
N ALA A 167 2.90 -34.43 16.98
CA ALA A 167 2.45 -35.47 17.89
C ALA A 167 3.64 -36.08 18.66
N TYR A 168 4.71 -36.45 17.94
CA TYR A 168 5.92 -36.97 18.56
C TYR A 168 6.54 -36.01 19.58
N LEU A 169 6.68 -34.73 19.23
CA LEU A 169 7.23 -33.72 20.14
C LEU A 169 6.36 -33.54 21.38
N LYS A 170 5.04 -33.57 21.21
CA LYS A 170 4.10 -33.47 22.33
C LYS A 170 4.24 -34.67 23.27
N ASP A 171 4.28 -35.89 22.72
CA ASP A 171 4.45 -37.11 23.51
C ASP A 171 5.81 -37.11 24.24
N ALA A 172 6.87 -36.64 23.58
CA ALA A 172 8.20 -36.53 24.18
C ALA A 172 8.26 -35.47 25.31
N GLU A 173 7.55 -34.35 25.14
CA GLU A 173 7.41 -33.32 26.17
C GLU A 173 6.65 -33.86 27.40
N GLU A 174 5.56 -34.58 27.18
CA GLU A 174 4.79 -35.22 28.25
C GLU A 174 5.62 -36.28 29.00
N GLN A 175 6.41 -37.09 28.30
CA GLN A 175 7.33 -38.06 28.91
C GLN A 175 8.43 -37.39 29.73
N SER A 176 9.05 -36.34 29.19
CA SER A 176 10.07 -35.57 29.89
C SER A 176 9.51 -34.90 31.14
N ALA A 177 8.31 -34.31 31.05
CA ALA A 177 7.62 -33.72 32.20
C ALA A 177 7.29 -34.76 33.28
N ALA A 178 6.84 -35.95 32.87
CA ALA A 178 6.56 -37.06 33.80
C ALA A 178 7.84 -37.56 34.49
N GLU A 179 8.95 -37.68 33.75
CA GLU A 179 10.23 -38.07 34.32
C GLU A 179 10.77 -37.02 35.29
N LEU A 180 10.69 -35.73 34.94
CA LEU A 180 11.05 -34.64 35.83
C LEU A 180 10.22 -34.68 37.11
N HIS A 181 8.91 -34.87 37.00
CA HIS A 181 8.03 -35.01 38.16
C HIS A 181 8.44 -36.20 39.04
N ARG A 182 8.73 -37.36 38.43
CA ARG A 182 9.19 -38.56 39.14
C ARG A 182 10.51 -38.31 39.88
N LEU A 183 11.49 -37.71 39.21
CA LEU A 183 12.79 -37.40 39.81
C LEU A 183 12.68 -36.37 40.92
N SER A 184 11.81 -35.37 40.76
CA SER A 184 11.52 -34.38 41.81
C SER A 184 10.90 -35.04 43.04
N GLN A 185 9.92 -35.94 42.86
CA GLN A 185 9.35 -36.72 43.97
C GLN A 185 10.40 -37.60 44.66
N MET A 186 11.27 -38.26 43.88
CA MET A 186 12.35 -39.09 44.42
C MET A 186 13.37 -38.25 45.20
N LEU A 187 13.68 -37.04 44.72
CA LEU A 187 14.54 -36.10 45.43
C LEU A 187 13.92 -35.70 46.77
N ILE A 188 12.64 -35.33 46.79
CA ILE A 188 11.92 -35.00 48.03
C ILE A 188 11.95 -36.18 49.02
N ALA A 189 11.72 -37.40 48.53
CA ALA A 189 11.81 -38.59 49.36
C ALA A 189 13.21 -38.78 49.96
N TYR A 190 14.26 -38.59 49.16
CA TYR A 190 15.65 -38.67 49.63
C TYR A 190 16.00 -37.57 50.63
N GLU A 191 15.60 -36.32 50.37
CA GLU A 191 15.76 -35.19 51.30
C GLU A 191 15.07 -35.47 52.63
N SER A 192 13.85 -36.00 52.62
CA SER A 192 13.12 -36.34 53.85
C SER A 192 13.84 -37.40 54.70
N VAL A 193 14.50 -38.37 54.06
CA VAL A 193 15.31 -39.38 54.75
C VAL A 193 16.57 -38.76 55.34
N GLY A 194 17.24 -37.86 54.60
CA GLY A 194 18.41 -37.11 55.07
C GLY A 194 18.14 -36.31 56.34
N MET A 195 16.98 -35.66 56.43
CA MET A 195 16.56 -34.92 57.64
C MET A 195 16.46 -35.82 58.89
N GLY A 196 16.15 -37.11 58.72
CA GLY A 196 16.13 -38.07 59.83
C GLY A 196 17.52 -38.45 60.34
N PHE A 197 18.54 -38.39 59.48
CA PHE A 197 19.92 -38.71 59.85
C PHE A 197 20.55 -37.64 60.75
N ASP A 198 20.21 -36.36 60.58
CA ASP A 198 20.75 -35.28 61.40
C ASP A 198 20.45 -35.49 62.90
N ALA A 199 19.24 -35.95 63.22
CA ALA A 199 18.86 -36.27 64.60
C ALA A 199 19.69 -37.43 65.18
N LEU A 200 19.98 -38.46 64.37
CA LEU A 200 20.81 -39.59 64.78
C LEU A 200 22.27 -39.18 64.98
N VAL A 201 22.81 -38.33 64.09
CA VAL A 201 24.16 -37.78 64.20
C VAL A 201 24.28 -36.92 65.45
N GLN A 202 23.28 -36.10 65.78
CA GLN A 202 23.24 -35.32 67.02
C GLN A 202 23.24 -36.22 68.27
N GLN A 203 22.42 -37.28 68.28
CA GLN A 203 22.38 -38.24 69.39
C GLN A 203 23.72 -38.98 69.56
N TYR A 204 24.34 -39.40 68.46
CA TYR A 204 25.65 -40.04 68.49
C TYR A 204 26.74 -39.08 69.00
N ALA A 205 26.73 -37.82 68.56
CA ALA A 205 27.67 -36.80 69.03
C ALA A 205 27.51 -36.52 70.54
N ALA A 206 26.28 -36.42 71.03
CA ALA A 206 26.00 -36.25 72.45
C ALA A 206 26.49 -37.45 73.28
N LEU A 207 26.25 -38.67 72.80
CA LEU A 207 26.71 -39.89 73.46
C LEU A 207 28.25 -39.97 73.47
N MET A 208 28.90 -39.60 72.37
CA MET A 208 30.36 -39.51 72.29
C MET A 208 30.93 -38.50 73.28
N ALA A 209 30.34 -37.31 73.37
CA ALA A 209 30.74 -36.29 74.35
C ALA A 209 30.58 -36.79 75.79
N GLU A 210 29.51 -37.52 76.08
CA GLU A 210 29.27 -38.14 77.39
C GLU A 210 30.28 -39.24 77.70
N ILE A 211 30.64 -40.06 76.70
CA ILE A 211 31.69 -41.08 76.84
C ILE A 211 33.04 -40.41 77.10
N ASP A 212 33.38 -39.35 76.38
CA ASP A 212 34.64 -38.64 76.57
C ASP A 212 34.68 -37.89 77.90
N ASN A 213 33.57 -37.30 78.35
CA ASN A 213 33.43 -36.73 79.69
C ASN A 213 33.62 -37.80 80.77
N LYS A 214 33.00 -38.97 80.63
CA LYS A 214 33.19 -40.10 81.56
C LYS A 214 34.62 -40.62 81.55
N LYS A 215 35.26 -40.73 80.38
CA LYS A 215 36.68 -41.11 80.28
C LYS A 215 37.57 -40.08 80.97
N TRP A 216 37.30 -38.79 80.76
CA TRP A 216 38.02 -37.70 81.41
C TRP A 216 37.84 -37.75 82.93
N ALA A 217 36.62 -37.92 83.43
CA ALA A 217 36.35 -38.09 84.86
C ALA A 217 37.05 -39.31 85.45
N LEU A 218 37.10 -40.44 84.72
CA LEU A 218 37.82 -41.64 85.15
C LEU A 218 39.34 -41.46 85.15
N SER A 219 39.90 -40.70 84.20
CA SER A 219 41.32 -40.36 84.22
C SER A 219 41.65 -39.40 85.36
N GLU A 220 40.79 -38.43 85.64
CA GLU A 220 40.98 -37.46 86.73
C GLU A 220 40.85 -38.13 88.10
N LEU A 221 39.88 -39.05 88.27
CA LEU A 221 39.73 -39.84 89.49
C LEU A 221 40.95 -40.75 89.72
N ARG A 222 41.54 -41.28 88.65
CA ARG A 222 42.78 -42.05 88.71
C ARG A 222 43.96 -41.16 89.11
N GLN A 223 44.02 -39.94 88.58
CA GLN A 223 45.07 -38.97 88.87
C GLN A 223 45.00 -38.47 90.32
N THR A 224 43.80 -38.22 90.84
CA THR A 224 43.57 -37.87 92.26
C THR A 224 43.83 -39.03 93.22
N GLN A 225 43.61 -40.28 92.82
CA GLN A 225 44.06 -41.45 93.61
C GLN A 225 45.58 -41.58 93.69
N ASP A 226 46.30 -41.20 92.62
CA ASP A 226 47.77 -41.15 92.63
C ASP A 226 48.29 -39.94 93.42
N ASP A 227 47.59 -38.80 93.44
CA ASP A 227 47.94 -37.62 94.25
C ASP A 227 47.65 -37.83 95.75
N ASP A 228 46.57 -38.51 96.14
CA ASP A 228 46.31 -38.92 97.55
C ASP A 228 47.41 -39.89 98.06
N LEU A 229 48.00 -40.67 97.16
CA LEU A 229 49.20 -41.46 97.45
C LEU A 229 50.44 -40.55 97.53
N GLY A 230 50.58 -39.56 96.66
CA GLY A 230 51.69 -38.59 96.64
C GLY A 230 51.76 -37.68 97.88
N ASP A 231 50.63 -37.23 98.41
CA ASP A 231 50.57 -36.41 99.63
C ASP A 231 50.98 -37.19 100.89
N LEU A 232 50.82 -38.52 100.90
CA LEU A 232 51.38 -39.39 101.94
C LEU A 232 52.91 -39.50 101.89
N TRP A 233 53.53 -39.24 100.74
CA TRP A 233 55.00 -39.29 100.57
C TRP A 233 55.70 -37.92 100.75
N ASN A 234 54.96 -36.80 100.71
CA ASN A 234 55.50 -35.44 100.87
C ASN A 234 55.42 -34.86 102.30
N GLN A 235 54.98 -35.64 103.29
CA GLN A 235 54.92 -35.27 104.72
C GLN A 235 55.98 -35.96 105.60
N ARG A 236 57.18 -36.22 105.06
CA ARG A 236 58.31 -36.77 105.82
C ARG A 236 59.65 -36.11 105.54
#